data_AF-A0AAN7D9P9-F1
#
_entry.id   AF-A0AAN7D9P9-F1
#
_cell.length_a   1.000
_cell.length_b   1.000
_cell.length_c   1.000
_cell.angle_alpha   90.00
_cell.angle_beta   90.00
_cell.angle_gamma   90.00
#
_symmetry.space_group_name_H-M   'P 1'
#
loop_
_entity.id
_entity.type
_entity.pdbx_description
1 polymer ?
#
loop_
_entity_poly.entity_id
_entity_poly.type
_entity_poly.pdbx_seq_one_letter_code
_entity_poly.pdbx_strand_id
1 'polypeptide(L)'
;MSLVSRGLRSGALDNPRAAQEILRSMGHDMSINGIRKSLRRNGLKSRRKVKTNFVSKTNKRLRLAWAKKHRHLTIADWRRWVFSDETRINL
;
A
#
# COMPACT_ATOMS: atom_id res chain seq x y z
N MET A 1 10.11 2.40 18.54
CA MET A 1 9.74 2.35 17.10
C MET A 1 10.27 3.61 16.42
N SER A 2 11.43 3.56 15.73
CA SER A 2 12.07 4.75 15.14
C SER A 2 11.19 5.42 14.06
N LEU A 3 11.29 6.74 13.91
CA LEU A 3 10.60 7.54 12.89
C LEU A 3 10.80 6.97 11.47
N VAL A 4 12.02 6.52 11.18
CA VAL A 4 12.39 5.85 9.92
C VAL A 4 11.58 4.59 9.68
N SER A 5 11.43 3.73 10.71
CA SER A 5 10.66 2.49 10.59
C SER A 5 9.17 2.76 10.35
N ARG A 6 8.62 3.81 10.98
CA ARG A 6 7.24 4.23 10.77
C ARG A 6 7.04 4.79 9.35
N GLY A 7 7.96 5.64 8.87
CA GLY A 7 7.91 6.23 7.53
C GLY A 7 8.00 5.19 6.41
N LEU A 8 8.84 4.16 6.58
CA LEU A 8 8.93 3.05 5.63
C LEU A 8 7.67 2.17 5.62
N ARG A 9 7.04 1.94 6.79
CA ARG A 9 5.79 1.15 6.89
C ARG A 9 4.58 1.89 6.34
N SER A 10 4.50 3.21 6.54
CA SER A 10 3.43 4.03 5.97
C SER A 10 3.62 4.28 4.48
N GLY A 11 4.82 4.03 3.94
CA GLY A 11 5.18 4.32 2.56
C GLY A 11 5.47 5.80 2.30
N ALA A 12 5.67 6.60 3.35
CA ALA A 12 6.20 7.96 3.25
C ALA A 12 7.68 7.98 2.86
N LEU A 13 8.41 6.90 3.20
CA LEU A 13 9.75 6.62 2.71
C LEU A 13 9.68 5.36 1.85
N ASP A 14 10.32 5.41 0.69
CA ASP A 14 10.25 4.36 -0.32
C ASP A 14 11.57 3.57 -0.46
N ASN A 15 12.68 4.10 0.04
CA ASN A 15 13.99 3.50 -0.15
C ASN A 15 15.00 3.78 1.00
N PRO A 16 16.10 3.01 1.09
CA PRO A 16 17.13 3.21 2.11
C PRO A 16 17.88 4.55 2.05
N ARG A 17 17.92 5.26 0.91
CA ARG A 17 18.51 6.60 0.81
C ARG A 17 17.62 7.64 1.50
N ALA A 18 16.30 7.56 1.30
CA ALA A 18 15.35 8.41 2.02
C ALA A 18 15.45 8.20 3.55
N ALA A 19 15.66 6.95 3.98
CA ALA A 19 15.97 6.65 5.38
C ALA A 19 17.31 7.26 5.84
N GLN A 20 18.34 7.26 4.98
CA GLN A 20 19.64 7.84 5.29
C GLN A 20 19.58 9.36 5.48
N GLU A 21 18.84 10.05 4.62
CA GLU A 21 18.66 11.49 4.68
C GLU A 21 17.99 11.93 5.99
N ILE A 22 16.96 11.21 6.43
CA ILE A 22 16.31 11.45 7.72
C ILE A 22 17.22 11.14 8.90
N LEU A 23 18.02 10.07 8.83
CA LEU A 23 18.98 9.78 9.90
C LEU A 23 20.04 10.88 9.99
N ARG A 24 20.52 11.37 8.86
CA ARG A 24 21.48 12.48 8.80
C ARG A 24 20.91 13.77 9.36
N SER A 25 19.65 14.11 9.05
CA SER A 25 19.01 15.29 9.65
C SER A 25 18.78 15.16 11.16
N MET A 26 18.78 13.94 11.69
CA MET A 26 18.75 13.63 13.12
C MET A 26 20.16 13.55 13.76
N GLY A 27 21.23 13.89 13.03
CA GLY A 27 22.61 13.83 13.52
C GLY A 27 23.23 12.44 13.53
N HIS A 28 22.58 11.44 12.90
CA HIS A 28 23.11 10.10 12.75
C HIS A 28 23.70 9.90 11.36
N ASP A 29 25.03 9.82 11.27
CA ASP A 29 25.66 9.38 10.03
C ASP A 29 25.78 7.85 10.01
N MET A 30 25.17 7.24 8.99
CA MET A 30 25.19 5.80 8.80
C MET A 30 25.33 5.50 7.31
N SER A 31 26.18 4.54 6.99
CA SER A 31 26.28 4.05 5.61
C SER A 31 24.97 3.38 5.18
N ILE A 32 24.66 3.43 3.88
CA ILE A 32 23.48 2.75 3.32
C ILE A 32 23.47 1.25 3.68
N ASN A 33 24.64 0.61 3.74
CA ASN A 33 24.76 -0.80 4.10
C ASN A 33 24.41 -1.04 5.58
N GLY A 34 24.83 -0.15 6.49
CA GLY A 34 24.43 -0.16 7.89
C GLY A 34 22.92 -0.02 8.04
N ILE A 35 22.32 0.91 7.30
CA ILE A 35 20.86 1.13 7.27
C ILE A 35 20.15 -0.14 6.82
N ARG A 36 20.54 -0.72 5.67
CA ARG A 36 19.95 -1.98 5.18
C ARG A 36 20.02 -3.12 6.20
N LYS A 37 21.16 -3.28 6.90
CA LYS A 37 21.33 -4.30 7.94
C LYS A 37 20.39 -4.03 9.13
N SER A 38 20.29 -2.77 9.56
CA SER A 38 19.38 -2.36 10.63
C SER A 38 17.91 -2.59 10.26
N LEU A 39 17.47 -2.20 9.06
CA LEU A 39 16.11 -2.42 8.59
C LEU A 39 15.75 -3.91 8.58
N ARG A 40 16.65 -4.77 8.09
CA ARG A 40 16.46 -6.23 8.11
C ARG A 40 16.38 -6.80 9.53
N ARG A 41 17.25 -6.34 10.45
CA ARG A 41 17.22 -6.73 11.87
C ARG A 41 15.90 -6.33 12.54
N ASN A 42 15.30 -5.22 12.11
CA ASN A 42 13.98 -4.76 12.55
C ASN A 42 12.80 -5.42 11.80
N GLY A 43 13.05 -6.47 11.02
CA GLY A 43 12.03 -7.25 10.33
C GLY A 43 11.45 -6.58 9.07
N LEU A 44 12.05 -5.49 8.58
CA LEU A 44 11.62 -4.87 7.32
C LEU A 44 12.24 -5.63 6.14
N LYS A 45 11.38 -6.05 5.22
CA LYS A 45 11.76 -6.72 3.97
C LYS A 45 11.57 -5.77 2.80
N SER A 46 12.53 -5.79 1.87
CA SER A 46 12.38 -5.07 0.61
C SER A 46 11.30 -5.75 -0.24
N ARG A 47 10.38 -4.97 -0.81
CA ARG A 47 9.37 -5.45 -1.75
C ARG A 47 9.09 -4.38 -2.79
N ARG A 48 8.89 -4.78 -4.04
CA ARG A 48 8.39 -3.88 -5.07
C ARG A 48 6.95 -3.46 -4.70
N LYS A 49 6.71 -2.15 -4.68
CA LYS A 49 5.35 -1.62 -4.49
C LYS A 49 4.49 -2.06 -5.67
N VAL A 50 3.37 -2.72 -5.37
CA VAL A 50 2.41 -3.13 -6.40
C VAL A 50 1.79 -1.86 -7.00
N LYS A 51 1.86 -1.73 -8.33
CA LYS A 51 1.14 -0.67 -9.06
C LYS A 51 -0.33 -1.05 -9.06
N THR A 52 -1.12 -0.40 -8.22
CA THR A 52 -2.58 -0.52 -8.21
C THR A 52 -3.17 0.84 -8.52
N ASN A 53 -4.37 0.86 -9.11
CA ASN A 53 -5.14 2.10 -9.21
C ASN A 53 -5.38 2.65 -7.81
N PHE A 54 -5.15 3.95 -7.62
CA PHE A 54 -5.37 4.61 -6.35
C PHE A 54 -6.85 4.56 -6.00
N VAL A 55 -7.20 3.94 -4.87
CA VAL A 55 -8.56 3.98 -4.32
C VAL A 55 -8.58 5.00 -3.20
N SER A 56 -9.31 6.09 -3.39
CA SER A 56 -9.49 7.13 -2.38
C SER A 56 -10.05 6.53 -1.07
N LYS A 57 -9.80 7.18 0.06
CA LYS A 57 -10.37 6.76 1.35
C LYS A 57 -11.91 6.65 1.29
N THR A 58 -12.53 7.59 0.59
CA THR A 58 -13.99 7.61 0.33
C THR A 58 -14.43 6.36 -0.43
N ASN A 59 -13.78 6.06 -1.56
CA ASN A 59 -14.14 4.90 -2.38
C ASN A 59 -13.89 3.58 -1.63
N LYS A 60 -12.85 3.49 -0.80
CA LYS A 60 -12.62 2.32 0.08
C LYS A 60 -13.81 2.12 1.04
N ARG A 61 -14.28 3.18 1.68
CA ARG A 61 -15.42 3.13 2.61
C ARG A 61 -16.70 2.69 1.89
N LEU A 62 -17.00 3.29 0.73
CA LEU A 62 -18.19 2.95 -0.05
C LEU A 62 -18.16 1.50 -0.53
N ARG A 63 -17.02 1.03 -1.06
CA ARG A 63 -16.83 -0.36 -1.48
C ARG A 63 -17.01 -1.33 -0.31
N LEU A 64 -16.45 -1.02 0.86
CA LEU A 64 -16.59 -1.86 2.06
C LEU A 64 -18.05 -1.91 2.54
N ALA A 65 -18.74 -0.76 2.58
CA ALA A 65 -20.15 -0.70 2.97
C ALA A 65 -21.02 -1.51 2.01
N TRP A 66 -20.80 -1.37 0.71
CA TRP A 66 -21.51 -2.14 -0.32
C TRP A 66 -21.26 -3.64 -0.16
N ALA A 67 -20.01 -4.07 0.01
CA ALA A 67 -19.67 -5.47 0.21
C ALA A 67 -20.30 -6.05 1.48
N LYS A 68 -20.28 -5.29 2.59
CA LYS A 68 -20.93 -5.70 3.84
C LYS A 68 -22.45 -5.83 3.69
N LYS A 69 -23.10 -4.90 2.98
CA LYS A 69 -24.54 -4.92 2.72
C LYS A 69 -24.96 -6.16 1.91
N HIS A 70 -24.13 -6.58 0.95
CA HIS A 70 -24.44 -7.66 0.02
C HIS A 70 -23.71 -8.98 0.32
N ARG A 71 -23.08 -9.10 1.50
CA ARG A 71 -22.24 -10.26 1.88
C ARG A 71 -22.97 -11.61 1.87
N HIS A 72 -24.30 -11.58 1.96
CA HIS A 72 -25.16 -12.76 2.05
C HIS A 72 -25.98 -12.99 0.78
N LEU A 73 -25.70 -12.26 -0.31
CA LEU A 73 -26.38 -12.50 -1.59
C LEU A 73 -26.09 -13.93 -2.06
N THR A 74 -27.16 -14.65 -2.39
CA THR A 74 -27.08 -16.02 -2.89
C THR A 74 -26.81 -16.03 -4.38
N ILE A 75 -26.45 -17.19 -4.93
CA ILE A 75 -26.30 -17.38 -6.39
C ILE A 75 -27.58 -16.99 -7.14
N ALA A 76 -28.76 -17.29 -6.57
CA ALA A 76 -30.03 -16.93 -7.17
C ALA A 76 -30.24 -15.41 -7.21
N ASP A 77 -29.79 -14.68 -6.19
CA ASP A 77 -29.86 -13.22 -6.18
C ASP A 77 -28.95 -12.62 -7.24
N TRP A 78 -27.70 -13.09 -7.36
CA TRP A 78 -26.76 -12.62 -8.39
C TRP A 78 -27.26 -12.87 -9.81
N ARG A 79 -27.98 -13.97 -10.05
CA ARG A 79 -28.57 -14.28 -11.36
C ARG A 79 -29.63 -13.26 -11.82
N ARG A 80 -30.20 -12.49 -10.89
CA ARG A 80 -31.16 -11.43 -11.23
C ARG A 80 -30.48 -10.11 -11.62
N TRP A 81 -29.17 -10.01 -11.43
CA TRP A 81 -28.42 -8.79 -11.72
C TRP A 81 -27.90 -8.83 -13.16
N VAL A 82 -28.10 -7.74 -13.89
CA VAL A 82 -27.50 -7.51 -15.21
C VAL A 82 -26.43 -6.45 -15.05
N PHE A 83 -25.20 -6.78 -15.41
CA PHE A 83 -24.07 -5.85 -15.39
C PHE A 83 -23.78 -5.37 -16.81
N SER A 84 -23.47 -4.08 -16.95
CA SER A 84 -23.05 -3.46 -18.20
C SER A 84 -21.81 -2.63 -17.94
N ASP A 85 -20.86 -2.65 -18.86
CA ASP A 85 -19.65 -1.81 -18.85
C ASP A 85 -19.20 -1.57 -20.30
N GLU A 86 -18.47 -0.49 -20.52
CA GLU A 86 -17.93 -0.12 -21.82
C GLU A 86 -16.43 -0.38 -21.87
N THR A 87 -15.93 -0.92 -22.98
CA THR A 87 -14.49 -1.07 -23.19
C THR A 87 -14.08 -0.48 -24.54
N ARG A 88 -12.92 0.16 -24.57
CA ARG A 88 -12.33 0.66 -25.81
C ARG A 88 -11.64 -0.49 -26.54
N ILE A 89 -12.06 -0.76 -27.77
CA ILE A 89 -11.41 -1.71 -28.68
C ILE A 89 -10.51 -0.93 -29.63
N ASN A 90 -9.25 -1.34 -29.73
CA ASN A 90 -8.30 -0.79 -30.69
C ASN A 90 -8.08 -1.83 -31.78
N LEU A 91 -8.23 -1.40 -33.03
CA LEU A 91 -7.92 -2.17 -34.23
C LEU A 91 -6.49 -1.89 -34.67
#